data_AF-A0AAD5DKF5-F1
#
_entry.id   AF-A0AAD5DKF5-F1
#
_cell.length_a   1.000
_cell.length_b   1.000
_cell.length_c   1.000
_cell.angle_alpha   90.00
_cell.angle_beta   90.00
_cell.angle_gamma   90.00
#
_symmetry.space_group_name_H-M   'P 1'
#
loop_
_entity.id
_entity.type
_entity.pdbx_description
1 polymer ?
#
loop_
_entity_poly.entity_id
_entity_poly.type
_entity_poly.pdbx_seq_one_letter_code
_entity_poly.pdbx_strand_id
1 'polypeptide(L)'
;MQSYPDCYVASVSLEANYNQVVKAMAEAEAHHGPSLIIAYSPCAMHGIANMGASASNAKLAVDSGYWPLYRYRPGNTAGDGQLVLDSKKIKGELEEFLKLENRFMVLARKDPETAKALHDLMDTDIKLRHERLVAMSKKPVVEGEQA
;
A
#
# COMPACT_ATOMS: atom_id res chain seq x y z
N MET A 1 3.67 -5.66 -11.65
CA MET A 1 2.47 -6.53 -11.73
C MET A 1 2.08 -6.83 -13.17
N GLN A 2 1.93 -5.86 -14.08
CA GLN A 2 1.59 -6.15 -15.50
C GLN A 2 2.68 -6.86 -16.32
N SER A 3 3.93 -6.92 -15.84
CA SER A 3 5.05 -7.49 -16.60
C SER A 3 5.26 -8.99 -16.39
N TYR A 4 4.70 -9.59 -15.33
CA TYR A 4 4.81 -11.02 -15.03
C TYR A 4 3.46 -11.55 -14.54
N PRO A 5 2.72 -12.30 -15.37
CA PRO A 5 1.34 -12.68 -15.08
C PRO A 5 1.20 -13.71 -13.94
N ASP A 6 2.25 -14.47 -13.62
CA ASP A 6 2.19 -15.61 -12.69
C ASP A 6 2.69 -15.33 -11.26
N CYS A 7 2.93 -14.06 -10.91
CA CYS A 7 3.46 -13.69 -9.59
C CYS A 7 2.34 -13.23 -8.65
N TYR A 8 2.24 -13.86 -7.48
CA TYR A 8 1.41 -13.34 -6.38
C TYR A 8 2.06 -12.09 -5.80
N VAL A 9 1.31 -11.01 -5.65
CA VAL A 9 1.86 -9.77 -5.07
C VAL A 9 0.91 -9.20 -4.03
N ALA A 10 1.41 -8.97 -2.82
CA ALA A 10 0.67 -8.32 -1.76
C ALA A 10 1.42 -7.12 -1.20
N SER A 11 0.68 -6.03 -0.94
CA SER A 11 1.13 -4.92 -0.11
C SER A 11 0.40 -5.01 1.22
N VAL A 12 1.16 -5.03 2.32
CA VAL A 12 0.67 -5.37 3.65
C VAL A 12 1.17 -4.40 4.71
N SER A 13 0.45 -4.30 5.83
CA SER A 13 0.89 -3.64 7.06
C SER A 13 0.22 -4.32 8.25
N LEU A 14 1.04 -4.83 9.17
CA LEU A 14 0.58 -5.57 10.34
C LEU A 14 -0.26 -4.71 11.28
N GLU A 15 0.18 -3.47 11.45
CA GLU A 15 -0.36 -2.51 12.39
C GLU A 15 -1.64 -1.85 11.86
N ALA A 16 -1.81 -1.79 10.54
CA ALA A 16 -3.04 -1.28 9.93
C ALA A 16 -4.12 -2.36 9.81
N ASN A 17 -3.75 -3.60 9.44
CA ASN A 17 -4.71 -4.69 9.28
C ASN A 17 -4.06 -6.08 9.42
N TYR A 18 -4.02 -6.58 10.67
CA TYR A 18 -3.50 -7.91 11.00
C TYR A 18 -4.13 -9.04 10.17
N ASN A 19 -5.46 -9.03 10.03
CA ASN A 19 -6.20 -10.07 9.31
C ASN A 19 -5.79 -10.11 7.82
N GLN A 20 -5.51 -8.95 7.24
CA GLN A 20 -5.04 -8.86 5.86
C GLN A 20 -3.63 -9.43 5.69
N VAL A 21 -2.73 -9.20 6.65
CA VAL A 21 -1.38 -9.81 6.64
C VAL A 21 -1.46 -11.33 6.68
N VAL A 22 -2.18 -11.88 7.66
CA VAL A 22 -2.30 -13.34 7.81
C VAL A 22 -2.87 -13.97 6.55
N LYS A 23 -3.90 -13.34 5.97
CA LYS A 23 -4.50 -13.79 4.72
C LYS A 23 -3.53 -13.70 3.54
N ALA A 24 -2.76 -12.62 3.41
CA ALA A 24 -1.77 -12.45 2.37
C ALA A 24 -0.64 -13.49 2.47
N MET A 25 -0.18 -13.77 3.68
CA MET A 25 0.85 -14.78 3.95
C MET A 25 0.36 -16.19 3.58
N ALA A 26 -0.87 -16.55 3.97
CA ALA A 26 -1.46 -17.84 3.63
C ALA A 26 -1.68 -18.01 2.12
N GLU A 27 -2.15 -16.97 1.44
CA GLU A 27 -2.31 -16.98 -0.02
C GLU A 27 -0.97 -17.08 -0.76
N ALA A 28 0.05 -16.34 -0.29
CA ALA A 28 1.38 -16.36 -0.88
C ALA A 28 2.09 -17.72 -0.72
N GLU A 29 1.87 -18.39 0.40
CA GLU A 29 2.42 -19.73 0.69
C GLU A 29 1.72 -20.82 -0.12
N ALA A 30 0.39 -20.73 -0.27
CA ALA A 30 -0.39 -21.66 -1.10
C ALA A 30 -0.18 -21.45 -2.60
N HIS A 31 0.37 -20.32 -3.04
CA HIS A 31 0.61 -20.03 -4.45
C HIS A 31 1.74 -20.90 -5.02
N HIS A 32 1.43 -21.69 -6.04
CA HIS A 32 2.40 -22.53 -6.75
C HIS A 32 3.22 -21.73 -7.77
N GLY A 33 3.93 -20.71 -7.29
CA GLY A 33 4.74 -19.82 -8.11
C GLY A 33 5.47 -18.77 -7.25
N PRO A 34 6.11 -17.78 -7.89
CA PRO A 34 6.78 -16.71 -7.15
C PRO A 34 5.75 -15.84 -6.43
N SER A 35 6.06 -15.52 -5.17
CA SER A 35 5.25 -14.65 -4.32
C SER A 35 6.09 -13.49 -3.80
N LEU A 36 5.55 -12.26 -3.90
CA LEU A 36 6.15 -11.04 -3.39
C LEU A 36 5.23 -10.41 -2.34
N ILE A 37 5.75 -10.23 -1.13
CA ILE A 37 5.06 -9.50 -0.05
C ILE A 37 5.86 -8.26 0.28
N ILE A 38 5.22 -7.10 0.16
CA ILE A 38 5.81 -5.80 0.49
C ILE A 38 5.15 -5.32 1.78
N ALA A 39 5.90 -5.37 2.88
CA ALA A 39 5.41 -4.97 4.20
C ALA A 39 5.88 -3.55 4.54
N TYR A 40 4.94 -2.69 4.93
CA TYR A 40 5.30 -1.41 5.54
C TYR A 40 5.92 -1.66 6.92
N SER A 41 7.14 -1.16 7.13
CA SER A 41 7.88 -1.33 8.38
C SER A 41 8.31 0.04 8.92
N PRO A 42 7.65 0.56 9.97
CA PRO A 42 8.10 1.77 10.64
C PRO A 42 9.51 1.61 11.20
N CYS A 43 10.37 2.60 10.98
CA CYS A 43 11.77 2.58 11.43
C CYS A 43 12.08 3.83 12.27
N ALA A 44 13.01 3.72 13.21
CA ALA A 44 13.54 4.87 13.94
C ALA A 44 14.07 5.97 13.00
N MET A 45 14.59 5.59 11.82
CA MET A 45 15.08 6.53 10.80
C MET A 45 13.97 7.37 10.15
N HIS A 46 12.71 7.00 10.29
CA HIS A 46 11.59 7.88 9.90
C HIS A 46 11.45 9.06 10.88
N GLY A 47 12.07 8.96 12.06
CA GLY A 47 12.02 9.98 13.11
C GLY A 47 10.63 10.11 13.72
N ILE A 48 9.99 8.97 13.96
CA ILE A 48 8.73 8.87 14.72
C ILE A 48 9.07 9.19 16.18
N ALA A 49 8.32 10.10 16.81
CA ALA A 49 8.64 10.64 18.14
C ALA A 49 8.84 9.56 19.23
N ASN A 50 8.12 8.46 19.14
CA ASN A 50 8.30 7.28 19.99
C ASN A 50 8.01 6.02 19.17
N MET A 51 8.88 5.01 19.22
CA MET A 51 8.65 3.73 18.55
C MET A 51 7.44 2.96 19.11
N GLY A 52 6.98 3.26 20.32
CA GLY A 52 5.69 2.76 20.82
C GLY A 52 4.47 3.28 20.04
N ALA A 53 4.61 4.40 19.32
CA ALA A 53 3.59 4.95 18.43
C ALA A 53 3.75 4.48 16.97
N SER A 54 4.68 3.55 16.69
CA SER A 54 4.91 3.03 15.34
C SER A 54 3.66 2.39 14.74
N ALA A 55 2.86 1.71 15.56
CA ALA A 55 1.66 1.04 15.12
C ALA A 55 0.55 2.01 14.70
N SER A 56 0.33 3.07 15.49
CA SER A 56 -0.63 4.12 15.09
C SER A 56 -0.15 4.87 13.86
N ASN A 57 1.17 5.13 13.74
CA ASN A 57 1.73 5.78 12.56
C ASN A 57 1.57 4.93 11.28
N ALA A 58 1.83 3.63 11.34
CA ALA A 58 1.59 2.71 10.23
C ALA A 58 0.10 2.64 9.83
N LYS A 59 -0.79 2.65 10.82
CA LYS A 59 -2.22 2.74 10.57
C LYS A 59 -2.59 4.04 9.84
N LEU A 60 -2.04 5.17 10.24
CA LEU A 60 -2.23 6.46 9.56
C LEU A 60 -1.63 6.47 8.15
N ALA A 61 -0.50 5.80 7.93
CA ALA A 61 0.08 5.64 6.59
C ALA A 61 -0.91 4.92 5.65
N VAL A 62 -1.63 3.90 6.14
CA VAL A 62 -2.66 3.21 5.35
C VAL A 62 -3.92 4.05 5.21
N ASP A 63 -4.42 4.65 6.29
CA ASP A 63 -5.67 5.42 6.28
C ASP A 63 -5.55 6.70 5.42
N SER A 64 -4.38 7.32 5.35
CA SER A 64 -4.08 8.46 4.46
C SER A 64 -3.85 8.08 3.00
N GLY A 65 -3.79 6.77 2.69
CA GLY A 65 -3.49 6.29 1.34
C GLY A 65 -2.01 6.34 0.96
N TYR A 66 -1.13 6.82 1.83
CA TYR A 66 0.32 6.77 1.65
C TYR A 66 0.82 5.34 1.41
N TRP A 67 0.21 4.36 2.09
CA TRP A 67 0.48 2.94 1.90
C TRP A 67 -0.79 2.13 1.57
N PRO A 68 -1.05 1.77 0.30
CA PRO A 68 -2.22 0.99 -0.05
C PRO A 68 -2.05 -0.49 0.31
N LEU A 69 -3.12 -1.12 0.78
CA LEU A 69 -3.18 -2.56 1.04
C LEU A 69 -3.94 -3.27 -0.08
N TYR A 70 -3.27 -4.20 -0.76
CA TYR A 70 -3.87 -4.96 -1.84
C TYR A 70 -3.23 -6.35 -1.94
N ARG A 71 -3.93 -7.26 -2.61
CA ARG A 71 -3.46 -8.60 -2.98
C ARG A 71 -3.80 -8.86 -4.43
N TYR A 72 -2.81 -9.17 -5.23
CA TYR A 72 -2.95 -9.56 -6.63
C TYR A 72 -2.72 -11.07 -6.73
N ARG A 73 -3.74 -11.76 -7.26
CA ARG A 73 -3.71 -13.20 -7.47
C ARG A 73 -3.51 -13.49 -8.97
N PRO A 74 -2.43 -14.20 -9.37
CA PRO A 74 -2.22 -14.61 -10.74
C PRO A 74 -3.28 -15.64 -11.17
N GLY A 75 -3.57 -15.73 -12.47
CA GLY A 75 -4.85 -16.21 -12.98
C GLY A 75 -5.00 -17.72 -13.20
N ASN A 76 -4.61 -18.57 -12.24
CA ASN A 76 -4.47 -20.03 -12.46
C ASN A 76 -5.24 -20.91 -11.42
N THR A 77 -5.93 -20.32 -10.43
CA THR A 77 -6.78 -20.95 -9.40
C THR A 77 -8.13 -20.23 -9.12
N ALA A 78 -9.28 -20.88 -9.39
CA ALA A 78 -10.66 -20.37 -9.23
C ALA A 78 -10.87 -19.12 -8.33
N GLY A 79 -11.09 -17.95 -8.95
CA GLY A 79 -11.21 -16.62 -8.31
C GLY A 79 -10.14 -15.59 -8.74
N ASP A 80 -9.65 -15.77 -9.96
CA ASP A 80 -8.31 -15.45 -10.46
C ASP A 80 -8.13 -14.08 -11.12
N GLY A 81 -6.89 -13.65 -11.36
CA GLY A 81 -6.55 -12.49 -12.20
C GLY A 81 -7.01 -11.12 -11.68
N GLN A 82 -7.60 -11.08 -10.49
CA GLN A 82 -8.18 -9.89 -9.90
C GLN A 82 -7.26 -9.30 -8.83
N LEU A 83 -7.06 -7.98 -8.91
CA LEU A 83 -6.49 -7.22 -7.80
C LEU A 83 -7.58 -7.03 -6.73
N VAL A 84 -7.36 -7.54 -5.53
CA VAL A 84 -8.21 -7.26 -4.38
C VAL A 84 -7.63 -6.07 -3.63
N LEU A 85 -8.34 -4.95 -3.63
CA LEU A 85 -7.98 -3.77 -2.86
C LEU A 85 -8.60 -3.86 -1.46
N ASP A 86 -7.75 -4.15 -0.45
CA ASP A 86 -8.18 -4.25 0.95
C ASP A 86 -8.34 -2.86 1.59
N SER A 87 -7.53 -1.86 1.17
CA SER A 87 -7.68 -0.44 1.54
C SER A 87 -8.63 0.30 0.57
N LYS A 88 -9.93 0.01 0.63
CA LYS A 88 -10.93 0.45 -0.36
C LYS A 88 -11.16 1.97 -0.48
N LYS A 89 -10.84 2.74 0.56
CA LYS A 89 -11.04 4.19 0.61
C LYS A 89 -9.87 4.82 1.38
N ILE A 90 -9.45 6.00 0.94
CA ILE A 90 -8.65 6.92 1.75
C ILE A 90 -9.58 7.53 2.80
N LYS A 91 -9.18 7.49 4.07
CA LYS A 91 -10.02 7.86 5.23
C LYS A 91 -9.45 9.01 6.05
N GLY A 92 -8.15 9.30 5.91
CA GLY A 92 -7.46 10.33 6.65
C GLY A 92 -6.73 11.31 5.75
N GLU A 93 -6.26 12.40 6.35
CA GLU A 93 -5.52 13.45 5.66
C GLU A 93 -4.03 13.08 5.61
N LEU A 94 -3.41 13.23 4.44
CA LEU A 94 -1.98 12.94 4.26
C LEU A 94 -1.13 13.79 5.21
N GLU A 95 -1.48 15.06 5.39
CA GLU A 95 -0.73 16.01 6.21
C GLU A 95 -0.62 15.56 7.69
N GLU A 96 -1.65 14.89 8.23
CA GLU A 96 -1.62 14.35 9.59
C GLU A 96 -0.55 13.27 9.74
N PHE A 97 -0.39 12.40 8.73
CA PHE A 97 0.67 11.41 8.71
C PHE A 97 2.06 12.05 8.59
N LEU A 98 2.23 13.01 7.67
CA LEU A 98 3.54 13.63 7.44
C LEU A 98 4.08 14.38 8.65
N LYS A 99 3.20 15.00 9.43
CA LYS A 99 3.56 15.73 10.66
C LYS A 99 4.15 14.83 11.75
N LEU A 100 3.91 13.52 11.70
CA LEU A 100 4.36 12.56 12.71
C LEU A 100 5.78 12.03 12.46
N GLU A 101 6.33 12.24 11.25
CA GLU A 101 7.64 11.72 10.88
C GLU A 101 8.63 12.86 10.66
N ASN A 102 9.72 12.86 11.45
CA ASN A 102 10.73 13.92 11.35
C ASN A 102 11.37 14.01 9.96
N ARG A 103 11.42 12.91 9.19
CA ARG A 103 11.96 12.92 7.82
C ARG A 103 11.22 13.89 6.87
N PHE A 104 9.93 14.17 7.12
CA PHE A 104 9.18 15.19 6.39
C PHE A 104 9.27 16.56 7.07
N MET A 105 9.18 16.57 8.41
CA MET A 105 9.18 17.81 9.19
C MET A 105 10.49 18.61 9.07
N VAL A 106 11.63 17.97 8.86
CA VAL A 106 12.91 18.67 8.66
C VAL A 106 12.84 19.58 7.43
N LEU A 107 12.27 19.09 6.32
CA LEU A 107 12.12 19.91 5.11
C LEU A 107 11.08 21.01 5.34
N ALA A 108 9.93 20.68 5.95
CA ALA A 108 8.87 21.66 6.23
C ALA A 108 9.34 22.84 7.11
N ARG A 109 10.32 22.61 7.99
CA ARG A 109 10.94 23.68 8.80
C ARG A 109 12.00 24.46 8.04
N LYS A 110 12.78 23.80 7.19
CA LYS A 110 13.92 24.41 6.49
C LYS A 110 13.49 25.19 5.25
N ASP A 111 12.52 24.68 4.51
CA ASP A 111 12.00 25.24 3.28
C ASP A 111 10.49 24.93 3.17
N PRO A 112 9.64 25.76 3.79
CA PRO A 112 8.20 25.51 3.85
C PRO A 112 7.52 25.54 2.47
N GLU A 113 7.98 26.40 1.56
CA GLU A 113 7.39 26.53 0.22
C GLU A 113 7.62 25.27 -0.61
N THR A 114 8.88 24.79 -0.65
CA THR A 114 9.22 23.54 -1.35
C THR A 114 8.53 22.35 -0.69
N ALA A 115 8.49 22.29 0.64
CA ALA A 115 7.79 21.21 1.36
C ALA A 115 6.31 21.14 0.98
N LYS A 116 5.62 22.29 0.98
CA LYS A 116 4.21 22.36 0.58
C LYS A 116 4.02 21.87 -0.85
N ALA A 117 4.84 22.34 -1.79
CA ALA A 117 4.74 21.92 -3.20
C ALA A 117 4.93 20.41 -3.37
N LEU A 118 5.88 19.80 -2.66
CA LEU A 118 6.11 18.35 -2.70
C LEU A 118 5.01 17.55 -2.00
N HIS A 119 4.43 18.07 -0.91
CA HIS A 119 3.30 17.42 -0.24
C HIS A 119 2.05 17.44 -1.11
N ASP A 120 1.76 18.56 -1.80
CA ASP A 120 0.65 18.68 -2.75
C ASP A 120 0.82 17.71 -3.94
N LEU A 121 2.07 17.57 -4.44
CA LEU A 121 2.40 16.59 -5.48
C LEU A 121 2.18 15.16 -4.99
N MET A 122 2.65 14.83 -3.78
CA MET A 122 2.50 13.50 -3.20
C MET A 122 1.03 13.13 -2.97
N ASP A 123 0.21 14.07 -2.51
CA ASP A 123 -1.24 13.88 -2.36
C ASP A 123 -1.91 13.57 -3.71
N THR A 124 -1.52 14.29 -4.76
CA THR A 124 -1.98 14.03 -6.14
C THR A 124 -1.58 12.63 -6.59
N ASP A 125 -0.33 12.21 -6.39
CA ASP A 125 0.16 10.89 -6.77
C ASP A 125 -0.53 9.77 -6.00
N ILE A 126 -0.81 9.97 -4.71
CA ILE A 126 -1.56 9.03 -3.87
C ILE A 126 -2.97 8.82 -4.43
N LYS A 127 -3.66 9.91 -4.78
CA LYS A 127 -5.01 9.86 -5.37
C LYS A 127 -5.01 9.14 -6.71
N LEU A 128 -4.09 9.49 -7.62
CA LEU A 128 -3.94 8.83 -8.92
C LEU A 128 -3.62 7.34 -8.79
N ARG A 129 -2.71 6.98 -7.87
CA ARG A 129 -2.39 5.57 -7.57
C ARG A 129 -3.61 4.83 -7.03
N HIS A 130 -4.37 5.45 -6.12
CA HIS A 130 -5.57 4.86 -5.56
C HIS A 130 -6.64 4.62 -6.64
N GLU A 131 -6.91 5.60 -7.50
CA GLU A 131 -7.82 5.46 -8.64
C GLU A 131 -7.41 4.33 -9.58
N ARG A 132 -6.11 4.22 -9.89
CA ARG A 132 -5.58 3.12 -10.70
C ARG A 132 -5.82 1.76 -10.03
N LEU A 133 -5.56 1.63 -8.73
CA LEU A 133 -5.81 0.40 -7.99
C LEU A 133 -7.29 0.05 -7.94
N VAL A 134 -8.17 1.04 -7.74
CA VAL A 134 -9.63 0.85 -7.80
C VAL A 134 -10.05 0.37 -9.19
N ALA A 135 -9.56 0.98 -10.26
CA ALA A 135 -9.84 0.56 -11.63
C ALA A 135 -9.37 -0.88 -11.88
N MET A 136 -8.16 -1.24 -11.43
CA MET A 136 -7.64 -2.60 -11.52
C MET A 136 -8.48 -3.60 -10.72
N SER A 137 -9.01 -3.22 -9.56
CA SER A 137 -9.85 -4.11 -8.75
C SER A 137 -11.22 -4.40 -9.36
N LYS A 138 -11.67 -3.56 -10.31
CA LYS A 138 -12.93 -3.70 -11.04
C LYS A 138 -12.78 -4.41 -12.39
N LYS A 139 -11.56 -4.61 -12.89
CA LYS A 139 -11.35 -5.29 -14.17
C LYS A 139 -11.79 -6.75 -14.05
N PRO A 140 -12.58 -7.26 -15.02
CA PRO A 140 -12.90 -8.67 -15.06
C PRO A 140 -11.62 -9.49 -15.29
N VAL A 141 -11.62 -10.69 -14.74
CA VAL A 141 -10.59 -11.70 -14.95
C VAL A 141 -10.46 -11.95 -16.44
N VAL A 142 -9.29 -11.71 -17.02
CA VAL A 142 -9.03 -12.07 -18.41
C VAL A 142 -8.84 -13.59 -18.41
N GLU A 143 -9.84 -14.33 -18.87
CA GLU A 143 -9.69 -15.77 -19.13
C GLU A 143 -8.56 -15.93 -20.16
N GLY A 144 -7.48 -16.61 -19.77
CA GLY A 144 -6.35 -16.83 -20.66
C GLY A 144 -6.77 -17.61 -21.91
N GLU A 145 -6.33 -17.15 -23.07
CA GLU A 145 -6.36 -17.92 -24.31
C GLU A 145 -5.66 -19.26 -24.07
N GLN A 146 -6.42 -20.35 -24.21
CA GLN A 146 -5.87 -21.70 -24.32
C GLN A 146 -5.07 -21.78 -25.62
N ALA A 147 -3.78 -22.09 -25.51
CA ALA A 147 -2.93 -22.55 -26.61
C ALA A 147 -2.38 -23.93 -26.26
#